data_AF-A0A930TT92-F1
#
_entry.id   AF-A0A930TT92-F1
#
_cell.length_a   1.000
_cell.length_b   1.000
_cell.length_c   1.000
_cell.angle_alpha   90.00
_cell.angle_beta   90.00
_cell.angle_gamma   90.00
#
_symmetry.space_group_name_H-M   'P 1'
#
loop_
_entity.id
_entity.type
_entity.pdbx_description
1 polymer ?
#
loop_
_entity_poly.entity_id
_entity_poly.type
_entity_poly.pdbx_seq_one_letter_code
_entity_poly.pdbx_strand_id
1 'polypeptide(L)'
;RIPGGGDRSPDVAWVEKSRWDALTPDERRKFPPLCPDFVLELRSPSDNLKTVQAKMQEYQTSGVRLGWLINPEDGQVEIYRPNQPVEVLQTPSELSGESVLPGFTLTLDWLWS
;
A
#
# COMPACT_ATOMS: atom_id res chain seq x y z
N ARG A 1 -13.81 6.84 -0.15
CA ARG A 1 -13.39 7.03 1.25
C ARG A 1 -13.11 5.66 1.86
N ILE A 2 -11.99 5.48 2.55
CA ILE A 2 -11.72 4.24 3.28
C ILE A 2 -12.73 4.11 4.45
N PRO A 3 -13.25 2.90 4.74
CA PRO A 3 -14.09 2.68 5.91
C PRO A 3 -13.34 3.07 7.19
N GLY A 4 -13.92 3.94 8.03
CA GLY A 4 -13.26 4.44 9.25
C GLY A 4 -12.81 5.91 9.21
N GLY A 5 -12.84 6.54 8.02
CA GLY A 5 -12.65 7.99 7.89
C GLY A 5 -11.20 8.40 7.64
N GLY A 6 -10.92 8.76 6.39
CA GLY A 6 -9.68 9.39 5.95
C GLY A 6 -9.74 9.65 4.45
N ASP A 7 -9.43 10.87 4.02
CA ASP A 7 -9.21 11.18 2.60
C ASP A 7 -7.72 10.91 2.31
N ARG A 8 -7.36 9.63 2.30
CA ARG A 8 -5.99 9.17 2.07
C ARG A 8 -5.77 8.90 0.58
N SER A 9 -4.73 9.51 0.02
CA SER A 9 -4.23 9.21 -1.32
C SER A 9 -2.88 8.52 -1.16
N PRO A 10 -2.77 7.20 -1.40
CA PRO A 10 -1.46 6.57 -1.48
C PRO A 10 -0.77 6.95 -2.78
N ASP A 11 0.55 6.74 -2.84
CA ASP A 11 1.32 6.96 -4.08
C ASP A 11 0.90 5.96 -5.16
N VAL A 12 0.64 4.71 -4.76
CA VAL A 12 0.04 3.69 -5.61
C VAL A 12 -1.07 2.95 -4.86
N ALA A 13 -2.16 2.69 -5.56
CA ALA A 13 -3.22 1.80 -5.11
C ALA A 13 -3.59 0.83 -6.22
N TRP A 14 -3.98 -0.39 -5.83
CA TRP A 14 -4.57 -1.35 -6.75
C TRP A 14 -5.85 -1.94 -6.15
N VAL A 15 -6.81 -2.16 -7.03
CA VAL A 15 -8.12 -2.74 -6.72
C VAL A 15 -8.34 -3.87 -7.70
N GLU A 16 -8.78 -5.01 -7.20
CA GLU A 16 -9.19 -6.12 -8.05
C GLU A 16 -10.32 -5.67 -8.98
N LYS A 17 -10.19 -5.97 -10.27
CA LYS A 17 -11.13 -5.53 -11.29
C LYS A 17 -12.58 -5.93 -10.97
N SER A 18 -12.80 -7.12 -10.43
CA SER A 18 -14.13 -7.61 -10.02
C SER A 18 -14.78 -6.70 -8.96
N ARG A 19 -14.00 -6.23 -7.97
CA ARG A 19 -14.45 -5.31 -6.93
C ARG A 19 -14.74 -3.91 -7.49
N TRP A 20 -13.93 -3.45 -8.43
CA TRP A 20 -14.19 -2.20 -9.16
C TRP A 20 -15.47 -2.28 -10.00
N ASP A 21 -15.66 -3.40 -10.71
CA ASP A 21 -16.79 -3.61 -11.60
C ASP A 21 -18.12 -3.83 -10.86
N ALA A 22 -18.06 -4.16 -9.57
CA ALA A 22 -19.24 -4.20 -8.70
C ALA A 22 -19.76 -2.80 -8.30
N LEU A 23 -18.97 -1.74 -8.49
CA LEU A 23 -19.40 -0.36 -8.19
C LEU A 23 -20.37 0.17 -9.24
N THR A 24 -21.33 0.97 -8.79
CA THR A 24 -22.21 1.73 -9.68
C THR A 24 -21.43 2.80 -10.45
N PRO A 25 -21.93 3.26 -11.63
CA PRO A 25 -21.26 4.33 -12.38
C PRO A 25 -21.03 5.62 -11.58
N ASP A 26 -21.95 5.97 -10.68
CA ASP A 26 -21.84 7.19 -9.85
C ASP A 26 -20.78 7.05 -8.75
N GLU A 27 -20.61 5.85 -8.18
CA GLU A 27 -19.55 5.55 -7.22
C GLU A 27 -18.16 5.61 -7.87
N ARG A 28 -18.03 5.16 -9.13
CA ARG A 28 -16.77 5.22 -9.89
C ARG A 28 -16.34 6.64 -10.27
N ARG A 29 -17.28 7.58 -10.37
CA ARG A 29 -17.02 9.00 -10.73
C ARG A 29 -16.61 9.86 -9.54
N LYS A 30 -16.83 9.39 -8.31
CA LYS A 30 -16.48 10.08 -7.07
C LYS A 30 -15.31 9.34 -6.40
N PHE A 31 -14.98 9.71 -5.16
CA PHE A 31 -14.11 8.88 -4.32
C PHE A 31 -14.81 7.54 -4.04
N PRO A 32 -14.33 6.42 -4.62
CA PRO A 32 -15.02 5.14 -4.51
C PRO A 32 -15.17 4.75 -3.04
N PRO A 33 -16.32 4.20 -2.61
CA PRO A 33 -16.53 3.69 -1.26
C PRO A 33 -15.86 2.32 -1.09
N LEU A 34 -14.62 2.21 -1.55
CA LEU A 34 -13.86 0.98 -1.60
C LEU A 34 -12.47 1.21 -0.99
N CYS A 35 -12.03 0.26 -0.16
CA CYS A 35 -10.66 0.16 0.28
C CYS A 35 -9.84 -0.61 -0.77
N PRO A 36 -8.67 -0.11 -1.21
CA PRO A 36 -7.78 -0.84 -2.10
C PRO A 36 -7.39 -2.21 -1.57
N ASP A 37 -7.12 -3.16 -2.47
CA ASP A 37 -6.54 -4.45 -2.09
C ASP A 37 -5.06 -4.30 -1.75
N PHE A 38 -4.36 -3.43 -2.49
CA PHE A 38 -2.94 -3.15 -2.33
C PHE A 38 -2.68 -1.64 -2.29
N VAL A 39 -1.72 -1.22 -1.46
CA VAL A 39 -1.20 0.15 -1.43
C VAL A 39 0.33 0.17 -1.33
N LEU A 40 0.94 1.23 -1.85
CA LEU A 40 2.35 1.53 -1.69
C LEU A 40 2.52 3.00 -1.31
N GLU A 41 3.34 3.23 -0.29
CA GLU A 41 3.87 4.53 0.10
C GLU A 41 5.37 4.55 -0.15
N LEU A 42 5.85 5.58 -0.84
CA LEU A 42 7.26 5.87 -1.00
C LEU A 42 7.59 7.04 -0.08
N ARG A 43 8.32 6.78 1.01
CA ARG A 43 8.70 7.84 1.95
C ARG A 43 9.58 8.87 1.23
N SER A 44 9.16 10.13 1.24
CA SER A 44 9.98 11.24 0.75
C SER A 44 10.97 11.72 1.83
N PRO A 45 12.07 12.41 1.44
CA PRO A 45 13.03 12.95 2.40
C PRO A 45 12.43 13.92 3.42
N SER A 46 11.33 14.60 3.07
CA SER A 46 10.63 15.53 3.96
C SER A 46 9.65 14.84 4.92
N ASP A 47 9.35 13.56 4.70
CA ASP A 47 8.34 12.86 5.50
C ASP A 47 8.91 12.36 6.82
N ASN A 48 8.11 12.55 7.88
CA ASN A 48 8.34 11.90 9.14
C ASN A 48 7.93 10.41 9.06
N LEU A 49 8.87 9.50 9.33
CA LEU A 49 8.64 8.06 9.25
C LEU A 49 7.42 7.60 10.09
N LYS A 50 7.27 8.09 11.32
CA LYS A 50 6.14 7.69 12.18
C LYS A 50 4.79 8.13 11.61
N THR A 51 4.75 9.27 10.93
CA THR A 51 3.54 9.74 10.26
C THR A 51 3.13 8.83 9.11
N VAL A 52 4.10 8.37 8.30
CA VAL A 52 3.83 7.44 7.19
C VAL A 52 3.47 6.05 7.73
N GLN A 53 4.17 5.55 8.76
CA GLN A 53 3.80 4.30 9.43
C GLN A 53 2.38 4.35 10.01
N ALA A 54 1.97 5.46 10.62
CA ALA A 54 0.60 5.65 11.10
C ALA A 54 -0.43 5.59 9.94
N LYS A 55 -0.10 6.18 8.78
CA LYS A 55 -0.90 6.07 7.56
C LYS A 55 -1.03 4.62 7.09
N MET A 56 0.06 3.84 7.14
CA MET A 56 0.04 2.41 6.80
C MET A 56 -0.82 1.57 7.76
N GLN A 57 -0.83 1.89 9.05
CA GLN A 57 -1.71 1.25 10.02
C GLN A 57 -3.18 1.58 9.75
N GLU A 58 -3.52 2.82 9.40
CA GLU A 58 -4.87 3.20 8.98
C GLU A 58 -5.34 2.43 7.73
N TYR A 59 -4.43 2.20 6.77
CA TYR A 59 -4.74 1.35 5.62
C TYR A 59 -5.05 -0.09 6.01
N GLN A 60 -4.22 -0.70 6.88
CA GLN A 60 -4.48 -2.05 7.39
C GLN A 60 -5.85 -2.13 8.09
N THR A 61 -6.16 -1.20 9.01
CA THR A 61 -7.43 -1.22 9.75
C THR A 61 -8.64 -0.95 8.85
N SER A 62 -8.43 -0.29 7.70
CA SER A 62 -9.45 -0.06 6.68
C SER A 62 -9.68 -1.24 5.74
N GLY A 63 -8.89 -2.32 5.85
CA GLY A 63 -9.06 -3.55 5.07
C GLY A 63 -8.14 -3.72 3.87
N VAL A 64 -7.05 -2.94 3.78
CA VAL A 64 -5.98 -3.23 2.80
C VAL A 64 -5.38 -4.61 3.08
N ARG A 65 -5.15 -5.41 2.02
CA ARG A 65 -4.69 -6.79 2.13
C ARG A 65 -3.18 -6.93 2.02
N LEU A 66 -2.51 -6.01 1.34
CA LEU A 66 -1.06 -5.92 1.26
C LEU A 66 -0.64 -4.44 1.17
N GLY A 67 0.27 -4.00 2.02
CA GLY A 67 0.82 -2.65 1.98
C GLY A 67 2.33 -2.66 1.98
N TRP A 68 2.96 -1.83 1.15
CA TRP A 68 4.40 -1.59 1.19
C TRP A 68 4.69 -0.15 1.60
N LEU A 69 5.54 0.03 2.59
CA LEU A 69 6.20 1.31 2.86
C LEU A 69 7.66 1.17 2.47
N ILE A 70 8.05 1.87 1.42
CA ILE A 70 9.42 1.89 0.91
C ILE A 70 10.10 3.13 1.47
N ASN A 71 11.21 2.93 2.17
CA ASN A 71 12.02 3.97 2.78
C ASN A 71 13.43 3.94 2.17
N PRO A 72 13.69 4.71 1.09
CA PRO A 72 15.00 4.74 0.44
C PRO A 72 16.11 5.26 1.34
N GLU A 73 15.82 6.22 2.23
CA GLU A 73 16.81 6.85 3.12
C GLU A 73 17.46 5.84 4.07
N ASP A 74 16.65 4.92 4.61
CA ASP A 74 17.12 3.85 5.50
C ASP A 74 17.39 2.52 4.77
N GLY A 75 17.15 2.49 3.45
CA GLY A 75 17.23 1.27 2.63
C GLY A 75 16.30 0.18 3.13
N GLN A 76 15.08 0.52 3.54
CA GLN A 76 14.14 -0.43 4.14
C GLN A 76 12.83 -0.52 3.38
N VAL A 77 12.23 -1.71 3.43
CA VAL A 77 10.83 -1.92 3.06
C VAL A 77 10.10 -2.55 4.23
N GLU A 78 8.99 -1.94 4.63
CA GLU A 78 8.06 -2.52 5.58
C GLU A 78 6.86 -3.13 4.82
N ILE A 79 6.51 -4.37 5.14
CA ILE A 79 5.40 -5.11 4.53
C ILE A 79 4.29 -5.31 5.55
N TYR A 80 3.11 -4.82 5.20
CA TYR A 80 1.91 -4.78 6.01
C TYR A 80 0.90 -5.82 5.51
N ARG A 81 0.49 -6.74 6.38
CA ARG A 81 -0.50 -7.79 6.07
C ARG A 81 -1.53 -7.91 7.21
N PRO A 82 -2.79 -8.25 6.92
CA PRO A 82 -3.81 -8.42 7.96
C PRO A 82 -3.42 -9.47 9.00
N ASN A 83 -3.58 -9.11 10.27
CA ASN A 83 -3.36 -9.99 11.43
C ASN A 83 -1.94 -10.58 11.52
N GLN A 84 -0.95 -9.89 10.94
CA GLN A 84 0.45 -10.29 10.99
C GLN A 84 1.29 -9.13 11.51
N PRO A 85 2.42 -9.42 12.20
CA PRO A 85 3.40 -8.38 12.50
C PRO A 85 3.94 -7.77 11.19
N VAL A 86 4.33 -6.49 11.26
CA VAL A 86 5.01 -5.83 10.15
C VAL A 86 6.34 -6.53 9.89
N GLU A 87 6.56 -6.97 8.66
CA GLU A 87 7.83 -7.54 8.22
C GLU A 87 8.71 -6.40 7.70
N VAL A 88 9.99 -6.38 8.10
CA VAL A 88 10.94 -5.34 7.66
C VAL A 88 12.08 -6.02 6.92
N LEU A 89 12.28 -5.61 5.68
CA LEU A 89 13.36 -6.07 4.83
C LEU A 89 14.40 -4.96 4.67
N GLN A 90 15.67 -5.32 4.78
CA GLN A 90 16.80 -4.42 4.53
C GLN A 90 17.27 -4.60 3.08
N THR A 91 17.21 -3.52 2.30
CA THR A 91 17.65 -3.40 0.91
C THR A 91 17.26 -4.63 0.06
N PRO A 92 15.97 -5.03 0.03
CA PRO A 92 15.56 -6.17 -0.77
C PRO A 92 15.78 -5.87 -2.27
N SER A 93 16.23 -6.87 -3.03
CA SER A 93 16.35 -6.76 -4.49
C SER A 93 14.99 -6.83 -5.18
N GLU A 94 14.02 -7.51 -4.58
CA GLU A 94 12.67 -7.67 -5.12
C GLU A 94 11.59 -7.77 -4.05
N LEU A 95 10.35 -7.44 -4.42
CA LEU A 95 9.14 -7.66 -3.62
C LEU A 95 8.10 -8.44 -4.42
N SER A 96 7.52 -9.47 -3.81
CA SER A 96 6.42 -10.24 -4.38
C SER A 96 5.07 -9.63 -4.03
N GLY A 97 4.19 -9.49 -5.02
CA GLY A 97 2.79 -9.10 -4.86
C GLY A 97 1.90 -10.15 -4.17
N GLU A 98 2.46 -11.32 -3.86
CA GLU A 98 1.82 -12.42 -3.15
C GLU A 98 0.47 -12.83 -3.77
N SER A 99 -0.49 -13.26 -2.94
CA SER A 99 -1.84 -13.61 -3.36
C SER A 99 -2.71 -12.40 -3.71
N VAL A 100 -2.26 -11.18 -3.40
CA VAL A 100 -3.01 -9.94 -3.66
C VAL A 100 -2.80 -9.46 -5.09
N LEU A 101 -1.56 -9.54 -5.59
CA LEU A 101 -1.18 -9.26 -6.97
C LEU A 101 -0.47 -10.50 -7.56
N PRO A 102 -1.22 -11.55 -7.95
CA PRO A 102 -0.64 -12.82 -8.36
C PRO A 102 0.34 -12.67 -9.53
N GLY A 103 1.58 -13.13 -9.34
CA GLY A 103 2.64 -13.10 -10.35
C GLY A 103 3.30 -11.74 -10.56
N PHE A 104 2.91 -10.71 -9.79
CA PHE A 104 3.59 -9.42 -9.80
C PHE A 104 4.84 -9.47 -8.92
N THR A 105 5.96 -9.00 -9.45
CA THR A 105 7.20 -8.78 -8.72
C THR A 105 7.72 -7.38 -9.04
N LEU A 106 8.14 -6.63 -8.01
CA LEU A 106 8.78 -5.34 -8.15
C LEU A 106 10.27 -5.47 -7.86
N THR A 107 11.12 -5.24 -8.86
CA THR A 107 12.58 -5.16 -8.69
C THR A 107 12.98 -3.79 -8.15
N LEU A 108 13.87 -3.77 -7.16
CA LEU A 108 14.25 -2.58 -6.39
C LEU A 108 15.74 -2.25 -6.41
N ASP A 109 16.58 -3.03 -7.10
CA ASP A 109 18.04 -2.80 -7.12
C ASP A 109 18.42 -1.36 -7.52
N TRP A 110 17.65 -0.75 -8.41
CA TRP A 110 17.83 0.62 -8.89
C TRP A 110 17.53 1.70 -7.84
N LEU A 111 16.81 1.36 -6.77
CA LEU A 111 16.33 2.32 -5.77
C LEU A 111 17.37 2.58 -4.66
N TRP A 112 18.32 1.67 -4.48
CA TRP A 112 19.30 1.71 -3.39
C TRP A 112 20.61 2.37 -3.76
N SER A 113 20.81 2.69 -5.03
CA SER A 113 22.05 3.23 -5.60
C SER A 113 22.14 4.75 -5.54
#